data_AF-A0A497G8F0-F1
#
_entry.id   AF-A0A497G8F0-F1
#
_cell.length_a   1.000
_cell.length_b   1.000
_cell.length_c   1.000
_cell.angle_alpha   90.00
_cell.angle_beta   90.00
_cell.angle_gamma   90.00
#
_symmetry.space_group_name_H-M   'P 1'
#
loop_
_entity.id
_entity.type
_entity.pdbx_description
1 polymer ?
#
loop_
_entity_poly.entity_id
_entity_poly.type
_entity_poly.pdbx_seq_one_letter_code
_entity_poly.pdbx_strand_id
1 'polypeptide(L)'
;MRKLDKEMMKVEREFKKIDSEYKKLMASVPNIYSPDTPVGLDERANREIYRWGEIPRFDFPIKDHIQLGKELDLIDLERGAKTSGFRGYYLKN
;
A
#
# COMPACT_ATOMS: atom_id res chain seq x y z
N MET A 1 3.57 -50.67 18.43
CA MET A 1 2.89 -49.38 18.73
C MET A 1 3.89 -48.25 18.95
N ARG A 2 4.70 -48.23 20.02
CA ARG A 2 5.61 -47.09 20.35
C ARG A 2 6.55 -46.56 19.25
N LYS A 3 7.00 -47.38 18.29
CA LYS A 3 7.85 -46.93 17.16
C LYS A 3 7.02 -46.18 16.11
N LEU A 4 5.85 -46.71 15.78
CA LEU A 4 4.90 -46.11 14.85
C LEU A 4 4.41 -44.75 15.38
N ASP A 5 4.13 -44.67 16.68
CA ASP A 5 3.72 -43.41 17.32
C ASP A 5 4.82 -42.34 17.21
N LYS A 6 6.10 -42.72 17.40
CA LYS A 6 7.24 -41.80 17.25
C LYS A 6 7.45 -41.33 15.81
N GLU A 7 7.29 -42.23 14.85
CA GLU A 7 7.37 -41.89 13.42
C GLU A 7 6.22 -40.97 13.01
N MET A 8 5.00 -41.24 13.49
CA MET A 8 3.83 -40.39 13.27
C MET A 8 4.05 -38.98 13.84
N MET A 9 4.52 -38.88 15.09
CA MET A 9 4.86 -37.58 15.71
C MET A 9 5.98 -36.83 14.98
N LYS A 10 6.89 -37.53 14.30
CA LYS A 10 7.92 -36.90 13.47
C LYS A 10 7.30 -36.31 12.19
N VAL A 11 6.52 -37.12 11.47
CA VAL A 11 5.85 -36.71 10.23
C VAL A 11 4.87 -35.56 10.47
N GLU A 12 4.07 -35.59 11.54
CA GLU A 12 3.16 -34.50 11.87
C GLU A 12 3.87 -33.18 12.12
N ARG A 13 5.04 -33.22 12.79
CA ARG A 13 5.85 -32.01 13.02
C ARG A 13 6.44 -31.48 11.72
N GLU A 14 6.92 -32.35 10.86
CA GLU A 14 7.42 -31.98 9.53
C GLU A 14 6.31 -31.39 8.67
N PHE A 15 5.13 -32.02 8.63
CA PHE A 15 3.96 -31.51 7.92
C PHE A 15 3.55 -30.12 8.42
N LYS A 16 3.42 -29.93 9.73
CA LYS A 16 3.06 -28.61 10.29
C LYS A 16 4.06 -27.52 9.90
N LYS A 17 5.34 -27.85 9.84
CA LYS A 17 6.38 -26.91 9.39
C LYS A 17 6.19 -26.55 7.91
N ILE A 18 6.02 -27.56 7.06
CA ILE A 18 5.85 -27.38 5.60
C ILE A 18 4.56 -26.64 5.29
N ASP A 19 3.44 -26.98 5.94
CA ASP A 19 2.14 -26.31 5.74
C ASP A 19 2.19 -24.83 6.17
N SER A 20 2.89 -24.52 7.26
CA SER A 20 3.11 -23.13 7.69
C SER A 20 3.94 -22.34 6.67
N GLU A 21 4.99 -22.95 6.14
CA GLU A 21 5.82 -22.34 5.09
C GLU A 21 5.04 -22.15 3.79
N TYR A 22 4.30 -23.17 3.36
CA TYR A 22 3.41 -23.12 2.21
C TYR A 22 2.40 -21.98 2.35
N LYS A 23 1.70 -21.89 3.49
CA LYS A 23 0.70 -20.83 3.72
C LYS A 23 1.31 -19.43 3.68
N LYS A 24 2.52 -19.25 4.21
CA LYS A 24 3.25 -17.97 4.11
C LYS A 24 3.58 -17.62 2.67
N LEU A 25 4.10 -18.57 1.90
CA LEU A 25 4.44 -18.36 0.50
C LEU A 25 3.18 -18.11 -0.34
N MET A 26 2.14 -18.92 -0.15
CA MET A 26 0.85 -18.75 -0.82
C MET A 26 0.25 -17.36 -0.56
N ALA A 27 0.32 -16.87 0.68
CA ALA A 27 -0.17 -15.54 1.04
C ALA A 27 0.66 -14.38 0.47
N SER A 28 1.90 -14.64 0.02
CA SER A 28 2.75 -13.64 -0.65
C SER A 28 2.52 -13.54 -2.17
N VAL A 29 1.81 -14.51 -2.77
CA VAL A 29 1.52 -14.47 -4.20
C VAL A 29 0.43 -13.41 -4.46
N PRO A 30 0.68 -12.42 -5.33
CA PRO A 30 -0.32 -11.42 -5.67
C PRO A 30 -1.48 -12.04 -6.47
N ASN A 31 -2.57 -11.30 -6.59
CA ASN A 31 -3.72 -11.76 -7.36
C ASN A 31 -3.40 -11.83 -8.87
N ILE A 32 -4.08 -12.73 -9.58
CA ILE A 32 -4.05 -12.80 -11.04
C ILE A 32 -4.84 -11.62 -11.59
N TYR A 33 -4.25 -10.86 -12.51
CA TYR A 33 -4.90 -9.72 -13.14
C TYR A 33 -5.94 -10.16 -14.18
N SER A 34 -6.88 -9.27 -14.50
CA SER A 34 -7.86 -9.50 -15.57
C SER A 34 -7.16 -9.61 -16.93
N PRO A 35 -7.66 -10.43 -17.87
CA PRO A 35 -7.18 -10.44 -19.26
C PRO A 35 -7.22 -9.05 -19.94
N ASP A 36 -8.12 -8.17 -19.50
CA ASP A 36 -8.26 -6.82 -20.04
C ASP A 36 -7.24 -5.82 -19.46
N THR A 37 -6.48 -6.20 -18.43
CA THR A 37 -5.49 -5.31 -17.81
C THR A 37 -4.31 -5.07 -18.77
N PRO A 38 -3.97 -3.81 -19.09
CA PRO A 38 -2.82 -3.51 -19.95
C PRO A 38 -1.51 -4.08 -19.40
N VAL A 39 -0.71 -4.69 -20.28
CA VAL A 39 0.63 -5.15 -19.93
C VAL A 39 1.58 -3.96 -19.82
N GLY A 40 2.29 -3.86 -18.71
CA GLY A 40 3.18 -2.75 -18.39
C GLY A 40 4.19 -3.09 -17.32
N LEU A 41 5.37 -2.47 -17.38
CA LEU A 41 6.39 -2.60 -16.34
C LEU A 41 6.10 -1.71 -15.13
N ASP A 42 5.57 -0.52 -15.38
CA ASP A 42 5.36 0.54 -14.40
C ASP A 42 4.14 1.41 -14.78
N GLU A 43 3.92 2.49 -14.03
CA GLU A 43 2.80 3.40 -14.22
C GLU A 43 2.77 4.09 -15.59
N ARG A 44 3.86 4.07 -16.36
CA ARG A 44 3.93 4.71 -17.69
C ARG A 44 3.16 3.92 -18.75
N ALA A 45 2.87 2.65 -18.48
CA ALA A 45 2.03 1.82 -19.34
C ALA A 45 0.53 1.98 -19.05
N ASN A 46 0.17 2.76 -18.02
CA ASN A 46 -1.23 3.04 -17.71
C ASN A 46 -1.90 3.78 -18.87
N ARG A 47 -3.13 3.39 -19.18
CA ARG A 47 -3.94 4.02 -20.22
C ARG A 47 -5.07 4.82 -19.60
N GLU A 48 -5.13 6.10 -19.92
CA GLU A 48 -6.27 6.94 -19.58
C GLU A 48 -7.46 6.54 -20.46
N ILE A 49 -8.51 5.98 -19.84
CA ILE A 49 -9.71 5.52 -20.56
C ILE A 49 -10.71 6.67 -20.74
N TYR A 50 -10.73 7.63 -19.81
CA TYR A 50 -11.70 8.71 -19.79
C TYR A 50 -11.19 9.92 -19.02
N ARG A 51 -11.53 11.11 -19.50
CA ARG A 51 -11.28 12.41 -18.85
C ARG A 51 -12.57 13.22 -18.84
N TRP A 52 -12.83 13.95 -17.76
CA TRP A 52 -13.98 14.83 -17.64
C TRP A 52 -13.60 16.22 -17.15
N GLY A 53 -14.24 17.24 -17.72
CA GLY A 53 -13.97 18.65 -17.43
C GLY A 53 -12.69 19.17 -18.09
N GLU A 54 -12.38 20.43 -17.82
CA GLU A 54 -11.14 21.08 -18.26
C GLU A 54 -10.28 21.45 -17.05
N ILE A 55 -8.96 21.31 -17.21
CA ILE A 55 -7.99 21.73 -16.19
C ILE A 55 -7.94 23.26 -16.19
N PRO A 56 -8.20 23.94 -15.05
CA PRO A 56 -8.20 25.39 -14.98
C PRO A 56 -6.87 26.00 -15.40
N ARG A 57 -6.94 27.14 -16.09
CA ARG A 57 -5.77 27.98 -16.36
C ARG A 57 -5.76 29.13 -15.36
N PHE A 58 -4.61 29.32 -14.72
CA PHE A 58 -4.38 30.40 -13.77
C PHE A 58 -3.47 31.44 -14.39
N ASP A 59 -3.78 32.70 -14.17
CA ASP A 59 -3.00 33.87 -14.58
C ASP A 59 -2.05 34.37 -13.48
N PHE A 60 -1.92 33.59 -12.40
CA PHE A 60 -1.05 33.82 -11.27
C PHE A 60 -0.20 32.58 -10.92
N PRO A 61 0.91 32.75 -10.18
CA PRO A 61 1.70 31.62 -9.68
C PRO A 61 0.86 30.71 -8.78
N ILE A 62 0.69 29.45 -9.19
CA ILE A 62 -0.06 28.46 -8.42
C ILE A 62 0.70 28.05 -7.15
N LYS A 63 -0.03 27.87 -6.06
CA LYS A 63 0.46 27.31 -4.80
C LYS A 63 -0.11 25.92 -4.62
N ASP A 64 0.69 25.00 -4.09
CA ASP A 64 0.19 23.69 -3.71
C ASP A 64 -0.67 23.76 -2.43
N HIS A 65 -1.38 22.68 -2.13
CA HIS A 65 -2.28 22.60 -0.99
C HIS A 65 -1.57 22.77 0.37
N ILE A 66 -0.29 22.42 0.49
CA ILE A 66 0.49 22.59 1.72
C ILE A 66 0.87 24.05 1.90
N GLN A 67 1.33 24.70 0.83
CA GLN A 67 1.64 26.13 0.83
C GLN A 67 0.41 26.93 1.21
N LEU A 68 -0.72 26.69 0.55
CA LEU A 68 -2.00 27.34 0.88
C LEU A 68 -2.42 27.05 2.32
N GLY A 69 -2.35 25.79 2.75
CA GLY A 69 -2.72 25.40 4.10
C GLY A 69 -1.84 26.03 5.19
N LYS A 70 -0.55 26.26 4.92
CA LYS A 70 0.35 26.96 5.85
C LYS A 70 0.09 28.46 5.89
N GLU A 71 -0.08 29.10 4.73
CA GLU A 71 -0.32 30.55 4.64
C GLU A 71 -1.64 30.97 5.27
N LEU A 72 -2.66 30.12 5.16
CA LEU A 72 -3.97 30.33 5.77
C LEU A 72 -4.05 29.83 7.22
N ASP A 73 -2.94 29.35 7.79
CA ASP A 73 -2.86 28.71 9.11
C ASP A 73 -3.91 27.59 9.32
N LEU A 74 -4.15 26.79 8.28
CA LEU A 74 -5.06 25.64 8.26
C LEU A 74 -4.35 24.29 8.47
N ILE A 75 -3.02 24.23 8.36
CA ILE A 75 -2.25 22.98 8.46
C ILE A 75 -1.03 23.15 9.36
N ASP A 76 -0.86 22.25 10.34
CA ASP A 76 0.35 22.12 11.16
C ASP A 76 1.13 20.84 10.82
N LEU A 77 2.13 20.96 9.96
CA LEU A 77 3.02 19.83 9.66
C LEU A 77 4.01 19.57 10.80
N GLU A 78 4.50 20.61 11.47
CA GLU A 78 5.55 20.47 12.50
C GLU A 78 5.00 19.79 13.74
N ARG A 79 3.84 20.23 14.21
CA ARG A 79 3.18 19.63 15.37
C ARG A 79 2.74 18.21 15.07
N GLY A 80 2.22 17.94 13.88
CA GLY A 80 1.83 16.58 13.48
C GLY A 80 3.03 15.64 13.38
N ALA A 81 4.14 16.11 12.81
CA ALA A 81 5.38 15.34 12.77
C ALA A 81 5.93 15.07 14.17
N LYS A 82 5.85 16.05 15.08
CA LYS A 82 6.28 15.88 16.47
C LYS A 82 5.42 14.88 17.25
N THR A 83 4.10 14.85 17.00
CA THR A 83 3.20 13.94 17.72
C THR A 83 3.17 12.54 17.13
N SER A 84 3.13 12.42 15.81
CA SER A 84 2.84 11.15 15.11
C SER A 84 3.97 10.67 14.20
N GLY A 85 5.07 11.41 14.11
CA GLY A 85 6.20 11.09 13.24
C GLY A 85 5.96 11.48 11.78
N PHE A 86 6.84 11.00 10.90
CA PHE A 86 6.82 11.33 9.48
C PHE A 86 5.46 11.00 8.83
N ARG A 87 4.95 11.94 8.00
CA ARG A 87 3.61 11.95 7.36
C ARG A 87 2.41 12.24 8.28
N GLY A 88 2.64 12.67 9.53
CA GLY A 88 1.60 13.25 10.39
C GLY A 88 1.46 14.77 10.22
N TYR A 89 0.22 15.28 10.24
CA TYR A 89 -0.09 16.71 10.29
C TYR A 89 -1.41 16.95 11.03
N TYR A 90 -1.59 18.15 11.60
CA TYR A 90 -2.89 18.58 12.10
C TYR A 90 -3.57 19.51 11.10
N LEU A 91 -4.89 19.43 11.04
CA LEU A 91 -5.72 20.48 10.46
C LEU A 91 -6.09 21.48 11.56
N LYS A 92 -6.08 22.75 11.20
CA LYS A 92 -6.43 23.91 12.04
C LYS A 92 -7.65 24.61 11.44
N ASN A 93 -8.44 25.25 12.29
CA ASN A 93 -9.67 25.97 11.91
C ASN A 93 -9.83 27.19 12.81
#